data_AF-A0A7W0JE26-F1
#
_entry.id   AF-A0A7W0JE26-F1
#
_cell.length_a   1.000
_cell.length_b   1.000
_cell.length_c   1.000
_cell.angle_alpha   90.00
_cell.angle_beta   90.00
_cell.angle_gamma   90.00
#
_symmetry.space_group_name_H-M   'P 1'
#
loop_
_entity.id
_entity.type
_entity.pdbx_description
1 polymer ?
#
loop_
_entity_poly.entity_id
_entity_poly.type
_entity_poly.pdbx_seq_one_letter_code
_entity_poly.pdbx_strand_id
1 'polypeptide(L)'
;MNDTQTEWLTYAKKSLTAQGNTFVMTGENCSYLLECKQVGILSPELANFKKELSEIAAQKVSESELSFLKLHPEAASSELFLKACKPLLEVNKENPDWNLIKEMIKSSVKQFYLADLSIFGPEAIKPLLEDLYFCATIKDSDERKTLGFLLFSITPALPYGDVKVINYFLTNERSSSELQKILMGFIVKILPETKRIFLFARPTDTSALKLYASLGFKNDETPFHDPNHKINHPSMTSLEYRIENSKILQSAVNLL
;
A
#
# COMPACT_ATOMS: atom_id res chain seq x y z
N MET A 1 -4.49 26.34 1.79
CA MET A 1 -4.86 25.06 2.44
C MET A 1 -6.08 25.33 3.29
N ASN A 2 -7.13 24.50 3.20
CA ASN A 2 -8.28 24.62 4.10
C ASN A 2 -7.85 24.23 5.52
N ASP A 3 -8.33 24.94 6.54
CA ASP A 3 -7.96 24.71 7.95
C ASP A 3 -8.12 23.23 8.36
N THR A 4 -9.14 22.55 7.84
CA THR A 4 -9.43 21.14 8.10
C THR A 4 -8.37 20.15 7.60
N GLN A 5 -7.61 20.49 6.55
CA GLN A 5 -6.57 19.60 6.01
C GLN A 5 -5.34 19.59 6.92
N THR A 6 -4.96 20.78 7.41
CA THR A 6 -3.89 20.94 8.38
C THR A 6 -4.23 20.23 9.70
N GLU A 7 -5.49 20.32 10.14
CA GLU A 7 -5.99 19.63 11.33
C GLU A 7 -5.80 18.11 11.26
N TRP A 8 -6.00 17.50 10.08
CA TRP A 8 -5.86 16.06 9.93
C TRP A 8 -4.43 15.57 10.11
N LEU A 9 -3.47 16.23 9.45
CA LEU A 9 -2.05 15.93 9.63
C LEU A 9 -1.60 16.18 11.08
N THR A 10 -2.06 17.26 11.71
CA THR A 10 -1.75 17.57 13.10
C THR A 10 -2.30 16.50 14.05
N TYR A 11 -3.52 16.02 13.81
CA TYR A 11 -4.10 14.92 14.57
C TYR A 11 -3.28 13.65 14.39
N ALA A 12 -3.03 13.24 13.15
CA ALA A 12 -2.31 12.02 12.82
C ALA A 12 -0.90 11.99 13.42
N LYS A 13 -0.19 13.13 13.41
CA LYS A 13 1.15 13.25 14.02
C LYS A 13 1.18 12.93 15.52
N LYS A 14 0.06 13.11 16.22
CA LYS A 14 -0.05 12.89 17.68
C LYS A 14 -0.59 11.50 18.03
N SER A 15 -1.29 10.84 17.12
CA SER A 15 -2.08 9.65 17.46
C SER A 15 -1.19 8.45 17.83
N LEU A 16 -0.13 8.18 17.06
CA LEU A 16 0.76 7.04 17.33
C LEU A 16 1.63 7.28 18.58
N THR A 17 2.07 8.51 18.83
CA THR A 17 2.84 8.86 20.03
C THR A 17 2.05 8.57 21.32
N ALA A 18 0.73 8.75 21.30
CA ALA A 18 -0.12 8.50 22.46
C ALA A 18 -0.41 7.01 22.71
N GLN A 19 -0.47 6.19 21.65
CA GLN A 19 -0.85 4.78 21.73
C GLN A 19 0.34 3.80 21.83
N GLY A 20 1.56 4.28 21.58
CA GLY A 20 2.74 3.42 21.43
C GLY A 20 2.91 2.91 20.00
N ASN A 21 4.03 2.22 19.75
CA ASN A 21 4.44 1.75 18.44
C ASN A 21 4.33 0.22 18.26
N THR A 22 3.97 -0.50 19.32
CA THR A 22 3.91 -1.96 19.34
C THR A 22 2.61 -2.41 19.99
N PHE A 23 1.92 -3.32 19.33
CA PHE A 23 0.60 -3.80 19.71
C PHE A 23 0.59 -5.32 19.64
N VAL A 24 0.05 -5.98 20.66
CA VAL A 24 -0.18 -7.42 20.64
C VAL A 24 -1.66 -7.63 20.32
N MET A 25 -1.93 -8.44 19.30
CA MET A 25 -3.28 -8.81 18.87
C MET A 25 -3.46 -10.30 19.07
N THR A 26 -4.57 -10.72 19.65
CA THR A 26 -4.91 -12.14 19.77
C THR A 26 -5.81 -12.52 18.62
N GLY A 27 -5.39 -13.51 17.82
CA GLY A 27 -6.25 -14.17 16.85
C GLY A 27 -6.84 -15.47 17.40
N GLU A 28 -7.65 -16.17 16.60
CA GLU A 28 -8.36 -17.38 17.03
C GLU A 28 -7.45 -18.47 17.61
N ASN A 29 -6.21 -18.60 17.13
CA ASN A 29 -5.28 -19.67 17.54
C ASN A 29 -3.83 -19.22 17.77
N CYS A 30 -3.52 -17.93 17.64
CA CYS A 30 -2.17 -17.40 17.82
C CYS A 30 -2.20 -15.92 18.20
N SER A 31 -1.05 -15.40 18.66
CA SER A 31 -0.89 -13.96 18.88
C SER A 31 -0.06 -13.36 17.76
N TYR A 32 -0.39 -12.13 17.38
CA TYR A 32 0.32 -11.36 16.39
C TYR A 32 0.93 -10.12 17.03
N LEU A 33 2.15 -9.80 16.62
CA LEU A 33 2.82 -8.56 16.98
C LEU A 33 2.67 -7.56 15.83
N LEU A 34 1.98 -6.46 16.07
CA LEU A 34 1.87 -5.32 15.17
C LEU A 34 2.85 -4.25 15.62
N GLU A 35 3.78 -3.89 14.74
CA GLU A 35 4.70 -2.79 14.95
C GLU A 35 4.44 -1.71 13.91
N CYS A 36 4.33 -0.46 14.34
CA CYS A 36 4.09 0.67 13.47
C CYS A 36 5.04 1.81 13.76
N LYS A 37 5.56 2.43 12.70
CA LYS A 37 6.35 3.66 12.78
C LYS A 37 5.70 4.75 11.95
N GLN A 38 5.65 5.95 12.50
CA GLN A 38 5.26 7.16 11.78
C GLN A 38 6.53 7.89 11.32
N VAL A 39 6.64 8.15 10.02
CA VAL A 39 7.88 8.60 9.39
C VAL A 39 7.61 9.62 8.27
N GLY A 40 8.60 10.44 7.96
CA GLY A 40 8.58 11.32 6.78
C GLY A 40 9.18 10.65 5.54
N ILE A 41 8.97 11.22 4.35
CA ILE A 41 9.42 10.64 3.09
C ILE A 41 10.95 10.44 2.97
N LEU A 42 11.75 11.29 3.61
CA LEU A 42 13.21 11.21 3.61
C LEU A 42 13.80 10.49 4.84
N SER A 43 12.95 9.84 5.65
CA SER A 43 13.45 9.22 6.88
C SER A 43 14.24 7.93 6.58
N PRO A 44 15.37 7.69 7.26
CA PRO A 44 16.10 6.43 7.16
C PRO A 44 15.25 5.21 7.53
N GLU A 45 14.30 5.37 8.45
CA GLU A 45 13.37 4.32 8.86
C GLU A 45 12.42 3.91 7.72
N LEU A 46 11.92 4.86 6.92
CA LEU A 46 11.14 4.54 5.72
C LEU A 46 12.00 3.80 4.69
N ALA A 47 13.23 4.27 4.46
CA ALA A 47 14.15 3.63 3.52
C ALA A 47 14.47 2.19 3.95
N ASN A 48 14.75 1.97 5.23
CA ASN A 48 15.00 0.64 5.79
C ASN A 48 13.76 -0.26 5.68
N PHE A 49 12.57 0.25 6.03
CA PHE A 49 11.31 -0.48 5.89
C PHE A 49 11.07 -0.92 4.44
N LYS A 50 11.23 -0.01 3.48
CA LYS A 50 11.12 -0.33 2.04
C LYS A 50 12.15 -1.37 1.62
N LYS A 51 13.39 -1.27 2.08
CA LYS A 51 14.47 -2.21 1.77
C LYS A 51 14.16 -3.61 2.30
N GLU A 52 13.79 -3.74 3.56
CA GLU A 52 13.47 -5.01 4.23
C GLU A 52 12.34 -5.76 3.52
N LEU A 53 11.34 -5.02 3.02
CA LEU A 53 10.13 -5.58 2.44
C LEU A 53 10.14 -5.60 0.90
N SER A 54 11.23 -5.14 0.30
CA SER A 54 11.38 -5.01 -1.16
C SER A 54 11.20 -6.33 -1.90
N GLU A 55 11.65 -7.45 -1.33
CA GLU A 55 11.53 -8.76 -1.97
C GLU A 55 10.06 -9.24 -2.00
N ILE A 56 9.33 -9.07 -0.89
CA ILE A 56 7.90 -9.41 -0.81
C ILE A 56 7.11 -8.55 -1.78
N ALA A 57 7.36 -7.24 -1.78
CA ALA A 57 6.70 -6.30 -2.69
C ALA A 57 7.01 -6.63 -4.16
N ALA A 58 8.28 -6.84 -4.50
CA ALA A 58 8.70 -7.15 -5.86
C ALA A 58 8.06 -8.44 -6.37
N GLN A 59 8.00 -9.49 -5.53
CA GLN A 59 7.32 -10.73 -5.90
C GLN A 59 5.84 -10.49 -6.22
N LYS A 60 5.10 -9.89 -5.29
CA LYS A 60 3.64 -9.71 -5.42
C LYS A 60 3.26 -8.74 -6.53
N VAL A 61 3.94 -7.61 -6.62
CA VAL A 61 3.69 -6.63 -7.68
C VAL A 61 4.05 -7.22 -9.05
N SER A 62 5.14 -7.99 -9.17
CA SER A 62 5.52 -8.58 -10.46
C SER A 62 4.46 -9.52 -11.04
N GLU A 63 3.72 -10.24 -10.19
CA GLU A 63 2.65 -11.15 -10.61
C GLU A 63 1.43 -10.38 -11.12
N SER A 64 1.05 -9.33 -10.40
CA SER A 64 -0.05 -8.42 -10.76
C SER A 64 0.25 -7.69 -12.07
N GLU A 65 1.43 -7.09 -12.17
CA GLU A 65 1.93 -6.36 -13.34
C GLU A 65 2.10 -7.26 -14.57
N LEU A 66 2.62 -8.49 -14.42
CA LEU A 66 2.72 -9.44 -15.51
C LEU A 66 1.34 -9.82 -16.06
N SER A 67 0.38 -10.05 -15.18
CA SER A 67 -1.00 -10.38 -15.55
C SER A 67 -1.65 -9.23 -16.32
N PHE A 68 -1.40 -7.99 -15.87
CA PHE A 68 -1.85 -6.79 -16.56
C PHE A 68 -1.20 -6.65 -17.94
N LEU A 69 0.13 -6.77 -18.02
CA LEU A 69 0.87 -6.60 -19.26
C LEU A 69 0.53 -7.65 -20.34
N LYS A 70 0.18 -8.88 -19.93
CA LYS A 70 -0.31 -9.91 -20.86
C LYS A 70 -1.61 -9.53 -21.57
N LEU A 71 -2.46 -8.75 -20.90
CA LEU A 71 -3.75 -8.29 -21.45
C LEU A 71 -3.65 -6.92 -22.11
N HIS A 72 -2.67 -6.11 -21.71
CA HIS A 72 -2.44 -4.75 -22.19
C HIS A 72 -0.96 -4.51 -22.55
N PRO A 73 -0.42 -5.14 -23.62
CA PRO A 73 1.00 -5.01 -23.97
C PRO A 73 1.45 -3.56 -24.23
N GLU A 74 0.54 -2.71 -24.71
CA GLU A 74 0.77 -1.28 -24.95
C GLU A 74 1.13 -0.50 -23.69
N ALA A 75 0.72 -1.00 -22.51
CA ALA A 75 1.01 -0.40 -21.22
C ALA A 75 2.52 -0.31 -20.93
N ALA A 76 3.34 -1.15 -21.58
CA ALA A 76 4.80 -1.04 -21.53
C ALA A 76 5.35 0.29 -22.07
N SER A 77 4.55 1.14 -22.74
CA SER A 77 5.00 2.47 -23.14
C SER A 77 4.73 3.56 -22.09
N SER A 78 3.78 3.34 -21.18
CA SER A 78 3.27 4.38 -20.28
C SER A 78 3.45 4.07 -18.79
N GLU A 79 3.36 2.81 -18.38
CA GLU A 79 3.40 2.39 -16.98
C GLU A 79 4.82 2.30 -16.43
N LEU A 80 5.06 2.89 -15.26
CA LEU A 80 6.40 3.03 -14.66
C LEU A 80 7.19 1.72 -14.61
N PHE A 81 6.59 0.65 -14.09
CA PHE A 81 7.27 -0.65 -13.91
C PHE A 81 7.32 -1.50 -15.18
N LEU A 82 6.53 -1.17 -16.19
CA LEU A 82 6.44 -1.95 -17.44
C LEU A 82 7.30 -1.37 -18.56
N LYS A 83 7.76 -0.11 -18.42
CA LYS A 83 8.61 0.58 -19.42
C LYS A 83 9.83 -0.22 -19.83
N ALA A 84 10.50 -0.87 -18.87
CA ALA A 84 11.67 -1.69 -19.14
C ALA A 84 11.37 -2.95 -19.97
N CYS A 85 10.10 -3.39 -20.03
CA CYS A 85 9.69 -4.59 -20.77
C CYS A 85 9.43 -4.32 -22.26
N LYS A 86 9.30 -3.05 -22.69
CA LYS A 86 8.99 -2.70 -24.08
C LYS A 86 9.93 -3.34 -25.10
N PRO A 87 11.27 -3.30 -24.95
CA PRO A 87 12.18 -3.95 -25.89
C PRO A 87 11.97 -5.47 -25.98
N LEU A 88 11.66 -6.12 -24.85
CA LEU A 88 11.43 -7.57 -24.80
C LEU A 88 10.16 -7.98 -25.56
N LEU A 89 9.12 -7.14 -25.52
CA LEU A 89 7.90 -7.33 -26.28
C LEU A 89 8.10 -7.07 -27.78
N GLU A 90 8.99 -6.13 -28.15
CA GLU A 90 9.23 -5.76 -29.55
C GLU A 90 10.11 -6.77 -30.30
N VAL A 91 11.08 -7.40 -29.62
CA VAL A 91 11.99 -8.38 -30.23
C VAL A 91 11.28 -9.70 -30.55
N ASN A 92 10.36 -10.15 -29.68
CA ASN A 92 9.66 -11.44 -29.82
C ASN A 92 8.14 -11.27 -29.78
N LYS A 93 7.57 -10.41 -30.65
CA LYS A 93 6.15 -10.03 -30.63
C LYS A 93 5.17 -11.21 -30.62
N GLU A 94 5.48 -12.28 -31.36
CA GLU A 94 4.58 -13.44 -31.50
C GLU A 94 4.66 -14.41 -30.31
N ASN A 95 5.80 -14.44 -29.60
CA ASN A 95 6.00 -15.32 -28.46
C ASN A 95 6.94 -14.69 -27.42
N PRO A 96 6.47 -13.70 -26.65
CA PRO A 96 7.30 -13.06 -25.64
C PRO A 96 7.75 -14.05 -24.56
N ASP A 97 9.00 -13.95 -24.11
CA ASP A 97 9.48 -14.71 -22.95
C ASP A 97 8.90 -14.10 -21.66
N TRP A 98 7.77 -14.64 -21.23
CA TRP A 98 7.06 -14.16 -20.05
C TRP A 98 7.82 -14.36 -18.74
N ASN A 99 8.75 -15.31 -18.67
CA ASN A 99 9.57 -15.50 -17.48
C ASN A 99 10.62 -14.40 -17.39
N LEU A 100 11.30 -14.11 -18.50
CA LEU A 100 12.24 -12.99 -18.57
C LEU A 100 11.56 -11.65 -18.30
N ILE A 101 10.35 -11.44 -18.85
CA ILE A 101 9.54 -10.25 -18.57
C ILE A 101 9.19 -10.16 -17.09
N LYS A 102 8.76 -11.27 -16.44
CA LYS A 102 8.46 -11.27 -15.00
C LYS A 102 9.67 -10.85 -14.17
N GLU A 103 10.85 -11.38 -14.45
CA GLU A 103 12.08 -11.01 -13.75
C GLU A 103 12.47 -9.55 -13.99
N MET A 104 12.24 -9.02 -15.20
CA MET A 104 12.45 -7.60 -15.50
C MET A 104 11.52 -6.69 -14.67
N ILE A 105 10.23 -7.05 -14.57
CA ILE A 105 9.27 -6.33 -13.74
C ILE A 105 9.70 -6.40 -12.26
N LYS A 106 10.02 -7.61 -11.78
CA LYS A 106 10.46 -7.84 -10.40
C LYS A 106 11.69 -6.98 -10.06
N SER A 107 12.68 -6.93 -10.95
CA SER A 107 13.87 -6.08 -10.81
C SER A 107 13.50 -4.60 -10.75
N SER A 108 12.63 -4.13 -11.66
CA SER A 108 12.19 -2.73 -11.72
C SER A 108 11.46 -2.30 -10.45
N VAL A 109 10.58 -3.15 -9.93
CA VAL A 109 9.89 -2.90 -8.64
C VAL A 109 10.91 -2.86 -7.50
N LYS A 110 11.84 -3.82 -7.43
CA LYS A 110 12.86 -3.86 -6.38
C LYS A 110 13.72 -2.59 -6.39
N GLN A 111 14.16 -2.12 -7.56
CA GLN A 111 14.90 -0.87 -7.71
C GLN A 111 14.11 0.33 -7.18
N PHE A 112 12.80 0.41 -7.45
CA PHE A 112 11.95 1.46 -6.91
C PHE A 112 11.86 1.45 -5.37
N TYR A 113 11.83 0.27 -4.76
CA TYR A 113 11.87 0.15 -3.30
C TYR A 113 13.21 0.58 -2.70
N LEU A 114 14.30 0.31 -3.42
CA LEU A 114 15.67 0.63 -3.01
C LEU A 114 16.12 2.04 -3.43
N ALA A 115 15.28 2.78 -4.16
CA ALA A 115 15.60 4.13 -4.61
C ALA A 115 15.81 5.07 -3.41
N ASP A 116 16.96 5.74 -3.40
CA ASP A 116 17.26 6.80 -2.46
C ASP A 116 16.50 8.06 -2.87
N LEU A 117 15.48 8.42 -2.11
CA LEU A 117 14.66 9.59 -2.42
C LEU A 117 15.41 10.91 -2.21
N SER A 118 16.53 10.93 -1.49
CA SER A 118 17.29 12.16 -1.23
C SER A 118 18.02 12.71 -2.46
N ILE A 119 18.24 11.89 -3.48
CA ILE A 119 18.91 12.29 -4.73
C ILE A 119 17.95 12.91 -5.75
N PHE A 120 16.65 12.88 -5.49
CA PHE A 120 15.65 13.43 -6.39
C PHE A 120 15.71 14.97 -6.36
N GLY A 121 15.42 15.60 -7.51
CA GLY A 121 15.42 17.06 -7.59
C GLY A 121 14.41 17.70 -6.64
N PRO A 122 14.64 18.95 -6.18
CA PRO A 122 13.77 19.64 -5.23
C PRO A 122 12.29 19.67 -5.64
N GLU A 123 12.01 19.84 -6.94
CA GLU A 123 10.64 19.86 -7.47
C GLU A 123 9.89 18.53 -7.29
N ALA A 124 10.60 17.41 -7.29
CA ALA A 124 9.99 16.09 -7.10
C ALA A 124 9.75 15.76 -5.62
N ILE A 125 10.66 16.19 -4.74
CA ILE A 125 10.58 15.87 -3.30
C ILE A 125 9.67 16.84 -2.55
N LYS A 126 9.72 18.13 -2.88
CA LYS A 126 9.03 19.20 -2.13
C LYS A 126 7.55 18.90 -1.86
N PRO A 127 6.75 18.39 -2.82
CA PRO A 127 5.35 18.07 -2.56
C PRO A 127 5.14 16.93 -1.54
N LEU A 128 6.16 16.09 -1.33
CA LEU A 128 6.10 14.91 -0.47
C LEU A 128 6.66 15.15 0.94
N LEU A 129 7.34 16.28 1.18
CA LEU A 129 8.00 16.56 2.47
C LEU A 129 7.03 16.68 3.64
N GLU A 130 5.80 17.09 3.36
CA GLU A 130 4.76 17.26 4.37
C GLU A 130 3.90 16.01 4.56
N ASP A 131 4.08 15.00 3.71
CA ASP A 131 3.39 13.73 3.82
C ASP A 131 3.85 12.96 5.06
N LEU A 132 2.88 12.31 5.69
CA LEU A 132 3.10 11.44 6.83
C LEU A 132 2.88 9.99 6.41
N TYR A 133 3.88 9.15 6.60
CA TYR A 133 3.84 7.73 6.26
C TYR A 133 3.76 6.89 7.53
N PHE A 134 2.99 5.82 7.46
CA PHE A 134 2.85 4.82 8.50
C PHE A 134 3.33 3.48 7.97
N CYS A 135 4.40 2.98 8.59
CA CYS A 135 5.06 1.73 8.25
C CYS A 135 4.66 0.68 9.27
N ALA A 136 3.64 -0.12 8.97
CA ALA A 136 3.14 -1.17 9.83
C ALA A 136 3.62 -2.56 9.36
N THR A 137 4.12 -3.38 10.27
CA THR A 137 4.39 -4.81 10.05
C THR A 137 3.56 -5.64 10.99
N ILE A 138 3.13 -6.81 10.52
CA ILE A 138 2.53 -7.84 11.36
C ILE A 138 3.45 -9.06 11.37
N LYS A 139 3.74 -9.55 12.57
CA LYS A 139 4.63 -10.69 12.82
C LYS A 139 3.91 -11.75 13.64
N ASP A 140 4.31 -12.99 13.44
CA ASP A 140 4.02 -14.07 14.38
C ASP A 140 4.67 -13.76 15.75
N SER A 141 3.95 -13.88 16.86
CA SER A 141 4.48 -13.54 18.19
C SER A 141 5.65 -14.42 18.61
N ASP A 142 5.64 -15.67 18.20
CA ASP A 142 6.54 -16.70 18.72
C ASP A 142 7.82 -16.75 17.88
N GLU A 143 7.66 -16.81 16.55
CA GLU A 143 8.78 -16.89 15.61
C GLU A 143 9.37 -15.52 15.26
N ARG A 144 8.68 -14.42 15.61
CA ARG A 144 8.97 -13.05 15.16
C ARG A 144 9.11 -12.90 13.64
N LYS A 145 8.53 -13.84 12.90
CA LYS A 145 8.55 -13.86 11.44
C LYS A 145 7.53 -12.86 10.89
N THR A 146 7.96 -12.01 9.96
CA THR A 146 7.05 -11.08 9.27
C THR A 146 6.03 -11.83 8.42
N LEU A 147 4.77 -11.67 8.78
CA LEU A 147 3.61 -12.24 8.07
C LEU A 147 3.06 -11.28 7.01
N GLY A 148 3.37 -10.00 7.13
CA GLY A 148 2.99 -9.00 6.14
C GLY A 148 3.26 -7.58 6.60
N PHE A 149 2.87 -6.63 5.76
CA PHE A 149 3.05 -5.22 6.04
C PHE A 149 2.00 -4.37 5.34
N LEU A 150 1.81 -3.18 5.90
CA LEU A 150 0.94 -2.14 5.42
C LEU A 150 1.73 -0.83 5.43
N LEU A 151 1.79 -0.18 4.27
CA LEU A 151 2.29 1.18 4.12
C LEU A 151 1.11 2.06 3.70
N PHE A 152 0.83 3.09 4.48
CA PHE A 152 -0.21 4.08 4.17
C PHE A 152 0.28 5.48 4.50
N SER A 153 -0.40 6.47 3.94
CA SER A 153 -0.03 7.86 4.13
C SER A 153 -1.23 8.78 4.33
N ILE A 154 -0.91 9.93 4.92
CA ILE A 154 -1.76 11.11 4.97
C ILE A 154 -0.97 12.26 4.34
N THR A 155 -1.57 12.96 3.39
CA THR A 155 -0.95 14.10 2.70
C THR A 155 -1.73 15.38 3.01
N PRO A 156 -1.12 16.58 2.87
CA PRO A 156 -1.84 17.84 3.06
C PRO A 156 -3.01 18.05 2.10
N ALA A 157 -3.03 17.32 0.98
CA ALA A 157 -4.11 17.40 0.02
C ALA A 157 -5.34 16.58 0.44
N LEU A 158 -5.20 15.61 1.35
CA LEU A 158 -6.30 14.73 1.75
C LEU A 158 -7.33 15.47 2.62
N PRO A 159 -8.63 15.22 2.40
CA PRO A 159 -9.67 15.61 3.34
C PRO A 159 -9.44 15.06 4.75
N TYR A 160 -10.03 15.71 5.75
CA TYR A 160 -9.95 15.22 7.13
C TYR A 160 -10.57 13.82 7.27
N GLY A 161 -9.79 12.88 7.80
CA GLY A 161 -10.18 11.50 8.00
C GLY A 161 -9.92 10.59 6.79
N ASP A 162 -9.38 11.10 5.69
CA ASP A 162 -9.01 10.27 4.54
C ASP A 162 -7.60 9.69 4.73
N VAL A 163 -7.45 8.40 4.42
CA VAL A 163 -6.19 7.65 4.48
C VAL A 163 -5.95 6.95 3.15
N LYS A 164 -4.73 7.09 2.61
CA LYS A 164 -4.31 6.42 1.38
C LYS A 164 -3.47 5.19 1.71
N VAL A 165 -3.91 4.01 1.31
CA VAL A 165 -3.05 2.81 1.38
C VAL A 165 -2.18 2.77 0.13
N ILE A 166 -0.86 2.72 0.34
CA ILE A 166 0.15 2.65 -0.71
C ILE A 166 0.50 1.20 -1.00
N ASN A 167 0.74 0.41 0.04
CA ASN A 167 1.05 -1.00 -0.09
C ASN A 167 0.39 -1.81 1.01
N TYR A 168 -0.09 -2.99 0.63
CA TYR A 168 -0.68 -3.96 1.53
C TYR A 168 -0.33 -5.35 1.01
N PHE A 169 0.51 -6.07 1.73
CA PHE A 169 0.97 -7.40 1.32
C PHE A 169 1.09 -8.35 2.51
N LEU A 170 0.71 -9.60 2.29
CA LEU A 170 0.91 -10.71 3.21
C LEU A 170 1.82 -11.75 2.56
N THR A 171 2.71 -12.35 3.36
CA THR A 171 3.72 -13.31 2.87
C THR A 171 3.11 -14.66 2.50
N ASN A 172 1.92 -14.98 3.00
CA ASN A 172 1.23 -16.23 2.71
C ASN A 172 -0.15 -15.97 2.09
N GLU A 173 -0.44 -16.66 0.97
CA GLU A 173 -1.72 -16.58 0.26
C GLU A 173 -2.86 -17.24 1.05
N ARG A 174 -2.52 -18.13 1.98
CA ARG A 174 -3.45 -18.69 2.98
C ARG A 174 -3.49 -17.88 4.27
N SER A 175 -3.20 -16.58 4.18
CA SER A 175 -3.44 -15.68 5.31
C SER A 175 -4.90 -15.78 5.72
N SER A 176 -5.15 -15.98 7.02
CA SER A 176 -6.52 -16.03 7.52
C SER A 176 -7.22 -14.72 7.19
N SER A 177 -8.53 -14.80 6.91
CA SER A 177 -9.37 -13.60 6.74
C SER A 177 -9.25 -12.66 7.94
N GLU A 178 -9.00 -13.22 9.13
CA GLU A 178 -8.69 -12.51 10.35
C GLU A 178 -7.41 -11.67 10.23
N LEU A 179 -6.27 -12.26 9.85
CA LEU A 179 -5.00 -11.53 9.70
C LEU A 179 -5.14 -10.34 8.74
N GLN A 180 -5.88 -10.55 7.65
CA GLN A 180 -6.14 -9.52 6.65
C GLN A 180 -6.89 -8.33 7.26
N LYS A 181 -7.95 -8.61 8.03
CA LYS A 181 -8.76 -7.61 8.72
C LYS A 181 -7.99 -6.92 9.84
N ILE A 182 -7.18 -7.65 10.60
CA ILE A 182 -6.34 -7.08 11.67
C ILE A 182 -5.37 -6.06 11.06
N LEU A 183 -4.61 -6.43 10.02
CA LEU A 183 -3.60 -5.54 9.45
C LEU A 183 -4.23 -4.30 8.79
N MET A 184 -5.32 -4.43 8.04
CA MET A 184 -5.99 -3.29 7.43
C MET A 184 -6.76 -2.45 8.47
N GLY A 185 -7.43 -3.10 9.42
CA GLY A 185 -8.15 -2.47 10.52
C GLY A 185 -7.24 -1.76 11.51
N PHE A 186 -5.95 -2.07 11.52
CA PHE A 186 -4.96 -1.33 12.29
C PHE A 186 -5.01 0.18 12.00
N ILE A 187 -5.36 0.60 10.77
CA ILE A 187 -5.56 2.02 10.42
C ILE A 187 -6.59 2.66 11.35
N VAL A 188 -7.77 2.06 11.52
CA VAL A 188 -8.85 2.64 12.34
C VAL A 188 -8.53 2.58 13.84
N LYS A 189 -7.62 1.69 14.26
CA LYS A 189 -7.15 1.64 15.66
C LYS A 189 -6.26 2.82 16.00
N ILE A 190 -5.25 3.09 15.16
CA ILE A 190 -4.29 4.17 15.41
C ILE A 190 -4.79 5.55 14.94
N LEU A 191 -5.80 5.58 14.07
CA LEU A 191 -6.47 6.77 13.60
C LEU A 191 -8.01 6.61 13.73
N PRO A 192 -8.57 6.68 14.95
CA PRO A 192 -10.01 6.51 15.19
C PRO A 192 -10.91 7.47 14.40
N GLU A 193 -10.41 8.66 14.06
CA GLU A 193 -11.12 9.67 13.27
C GLU A 193 -11.10 9.41 11.75
N THR A 194 -10.56 8.26 11.31
CA THR A 194 -10.61 7.85 9.91
C THR A 194 -12.07 7.76 9.45
N LYS A 195 -12.37 8.36 8.30
CA LYS A 195 -13.69 8.33 7.64
C LYS A 195 -13.66 7.48 6.37
N ARG A 196 -12.54 7.52 5.65
CA ARG A 196 -12.34 6.83 4.38
C ARG A 196 -10.93 6.27 4.28
N ILE A 197 -10.81 5.04 3.80
CA ILE A 197 -9.55 4.43 3.41
C ILE A 197 -9.65 4.13 1.93
N PHE A 198 -8.71 4.60 1.11
CA PHE A 198 -8.74 4.34 -0.33
C PHE A 198 -7.41 3.77 -0.83
N LEU A 199 -7.48 2.99 -1.90
CA LEU A 199 -6.36 2.27 -2.49
C LEU A 199 -6.58 1.99 -3.97
N PHE A 200 -5.53 1.51 -4.63
CA PHE A 200 -5.55 1.19 -6.06
C PHE A 200 -5.03 -0.23 -6.28
N ALA A 201 -5.64 -0.93 -7.23
CA ALA A 201 -5.21 -2.26 -7.67
C ALA A 201 -5.30 -2.36 -9.19
N ARG A 202 -4.54 -3.29 -9.80
CA ARG A 202 -4.72 -3.59 -11.22
C ARG A 202 -6.11 -4.20 -11.43
N PRO A 203 -6.85 -3.81 -12.48
CA PRO A 203 -8.15 -4.41 -12.79
C PRO A 203 -8.05 -5.92 -13.08
N THR A 204 -6.87 -6.38 -13.48
CA THR A 204 -6.58 -7.79 -13.79
C THR A 204 -6.22 -8.61 -12.55
N ASP A 205 -6.00 -7.99 -11.39
CA ASP A 205 -5.65 -8.69 -10.15
C ASP A 205 -6.92 -9.11 -9.39
N THR A 206 -7.62 -10.10 -9.94
CA THR A 206 -8.90 -10.55 -9.38
C THR A 206 -8.79 -11.08 -7.94
N SER A 207 -7.63 -11.58 -7.54
CA SER A 207 -7.36 -12.03 -6.17
C SER A 207 -7.32 -10.84 -5.20
N ALA A 208 -6.57 -9.78 -5.54
CA ALA A 208 -6.54 -8.57 -4.72
C ALA A 208 -7.93 -7.90 -4.65
N LEU A 209 -8.63 -7.79 -5.78
CA LEU A 209 -9.98 -7.21 -5.83
C LEU A 209 -10.98 -7.97 -4.94
N LYS A 210 -10.97 -9.31 -4.98
CA LYS A 210 -11.81 -10.15 -4.11
C LYS A 210 -11.44 -9.99 -2.63
N LEU A 211 -10.14 -9.91 -2.33
CA LEU A 211 -9.66 -9.66 -0.97
C LEU A 211 -10.23 -8.34 -0.44
N TYR A 212 -10.05 -7.24 -1.18
CA TYR A 212 -10.52 -5.92 -0.76
C TYR A 212 -12.04 -5.87 -0.62
N ALA A 213 -12.78 -6.49 -1.55
CA ALA A 213 -14.23 -6.63 -1.42
C ALA A 213 -14.63 -7.38 -0.13
N SER A 214 -13.89 -8.43 0.26
CA SER A 214 -14.16 -9.17 1.51
C SER A 214 -13.85 -8.36 2.78
N LEU A 215 -12.98 -7.35 2.67
CA LEU A 215 -12.72 -6.35 3.71
C LEU A 215 -13.76 -5.21 3.72
N GLY A 216 -14.70 -5.20 2.77
CA GLY A 216 -15.76 -4.19 2.65
C GLY A 216 -15.43 -3.00 1.75
N PHE A 217 -14.32 -3.05 1.00
CA PHE A 217 -14.03 -2.03 -0.01
C PHE A 217 -14.99 -2.17 -1.20
N LYS A 218 -15.29 -1.04 -1.83
CA LYS A 218 -16.09 -0.95 -3.05
C LYS A 218 -15.35 -0.12 -4.09
N ASN A 219 -15.78 -0.19 -5.34
CA ASN A 219 -15.27 0.69 -6.38
C ASN A 219 -15.58 2.14 -6.01
N ASP A 220 -14.58 2.99 -6.16
CA ASP A 220 -14.67 4.42 -5.94
C ASP A 220 -15.05 5.10 -7.25
N GLU A 221 -16.31 5.53 -7.36
CA GLU A 221 -16.83 6.20 -8.56
C GLU A 221 -16.30 7.64 -8.70
N THR A 222 -15.77 8.20 -7.62
CA THR A 222 -15.22 9.56 -7.56
C THR A 222 -13.84 9.55 -6.90
N PRO A 223 -12.84 8.93 -7.56
CA PRO A 223 -11.55 8.71 -6.94
C PRO A 223 -10.86 10.02 -6.60
N PHE A 224 -10.25 10.05 -5.41
CA PHE A 224 -9.45 11.20 -5.02
C PHE A 224 -8.21 11.30 -5.92
N HIS A 225 -8.03 12.44 -6.57
CA HIS A 225 -6.87 12.73 -7.37
C HIS A 225 -5.84 13.46 -6.52
N ASP A 226 -4.90 12.69 -5.98
CA ASP A 226 -3.77 13.25 -5.24
C ASP A 226 -2.85 14.03 -6.20
N PRO A 227 -2.75 15.37 -6.06
CA PRO A 227 -1.93 16.17 -6.96
C PRO A 227 -0.44 15.82 -6.89
N ASN A 228 0.00 15.26 -5.76
CA ASN A 228 1.39 14.88 -5.52
C ASN A 228 1.68 13.44 -5.97
N HIS A 229 0.64 12.63 -6.17
CA HIS A 229 0.74 11.24 -6.59
C HIS A 229 -0.26 10.92 -7.69
N LYS A 230 0.05 11.37 -8.91
CA LYS A 230 -0.80 11.11 -10.08
C LYS A 230 -0.95 9.61 -10.32
N ILE A 231 -2.20 9.15 -10.36
CA ILE A 231 -2.56 7.77 -10.66
C ILE A 231 -3.05 7.68 -12.11
N ASN A 232 -2.60 6.66 -12.84
CA ASN A 232 -3.16 6.34 -14.14
C ASN A 232 -4.47 5.54 -13.97
N HIS A 233 -5.58 6.25 -13.71
CA HIS A 233 -6.89 5.63 -13.46
C HIS A 233 -7.36 4.68 -14.57
N PRO A 234 -7.11 4.93 -15.87
CA PRO A 234 -7.38 3.94 -16.92
C PRO A 234 -6.74 2.55 -16.69
N SER A 235 -5.60 2.48 -16.02
CA SER A 235 -4.85 1.24 -15.76
C SER A 235 -5.05 0.71 -14.33
N MET A 236 -5.96 1.31 -13.55
CA MET A 236 -6.11 1.05 -12.11
C MET A 236 -7.60 1.04 -11.70
N THR A 237 -8.00 0.04 -10.94
CA THR A 237 -9.26 0.08 -10.19
C THR A 237 -9.06 0.87 -8.91
N SER A 238 -9.86 1.92 -8.74
CA SER A 238 -9.87 2.74 -7.51
C SER A 238 -10.89 2.15 -6.54
N LEU A 239 -10.46 1.90 -5.30
CA LEU A 239 -11.26 1.24 -4.27
C LEU A 239 -11.31 2.11 -3.02
N GLU A 240 -12.45 2.13 -2.34
CA GLU A 240 -12.63 2.82 -1.07
C GLU A 240 -13.39 1.99 -0.03
N TYR A 241 -13.04 2.21 1.22
CA TYR A 241 -13.75 1.75 2.42
C TYR A 241 -14.22 2.98 3.19
N ARG A 242 -15.53 3.10 3.40
CA ARG A 242 -16.12 4.19 4.20
C ARG A 242 -16.60 3.64 5.53
N ILE A 243 -16.18 4.27 6.62
CA ILE A 243 -16.47 3.81 8.00
C ILE A 243 -17.98 3.77 8.26
N GLU A 244 -18.75 4.69 7.67
CA GLU A 244 -20.22 4.73 7.81
C GLU A 244 -20.94 3.56 7.13
N ASN A 245 -20.31 2.93 6.13
CA ASN A 245 -20.93 1.91 5.28
C ASN A 245 -20.52 0.47 5.65
N SER A 246 -19.53 0.30 6.52
CA SER A 246 -19.04 -1.01 6.93
C SER A 246 -18.39 -0.96 8.30
N LYS A 247 -18.54 -2.05 9.06
CA LYS A 247 -17.90 -2.25 10.37
C LYS A 247 -16.85 -3.37 10.35
N ILE A 248 -16.53 -3.92 9.17
CA ILE A 248 -15.65 -5.09 9.03
C ILE A 248 -14.28 -4.81 9.66
N LEU A 249 -13.67 -3.68 9.30
CA LEU A 249 -12.34 -3.33 9.81
C LEU A 249 -12.38 -2.98 11.31
N GLN A 250 -13.41 -2.27 11.78
CA GLN A 250 -13.60 -1.93 13.19
C GLN A 250 -13.79 -3.17 14.06
N SER A 251 -14.51 -4.18 13.56
CA SER A 251 -14.79 -5.41 14.31
C SER A 251 -13.51 -6.19 14.65
N ALA A 252 -12.51 -6.15 13.77
CA ALA A 252 -11.25 -6.85 13.98
C ALA A 252 -10.35 -6.18 15.03
N VAL A 253 -10.58 -4.90 15.32
CA VAL A 253 -9.83 -4.12 16.32
C VAL A 253 -10.65 -3.81 17.57
N ASN A 254 -11.92 -4.21 17.63
CA ASN A 254 -12.76 -4.21 18.84
C ASN A 254 -12.73 -5.57 19.57
N LEU A 255 -12.02 -6.57 19.04
CA LEU A 255 -11.57 -7.74 19.78
C LEU A 255 -10.30 -7.42 20.63
N LEU A 256 -10.08 -6.13 20.91
CA LEU A 256 -8.99 -5.51 21.67
C LEU A 256 -9.53 -4.78 22.90
#